data_AF-A0A937PL47-F1
#
_entry.id   AF-A0A937PL47-F1
#
_cell.length_a   1.000
_cell.length_b   1.000
_cell.length_c   1.000
_cell.angle_alpha   90.00
_cell.angle_beta   90.00
_cell.angle_gamma   90.00
#
_symmetry.space_group_name_H-M   'P 1'
#
loop_
_entity.id
_entity.type
_entity.pdbx_description
1 polymer ?
#
loop_
_entity_poly.entity_id
_entity_poly.type
_entity_poly.pdbx_seq_one_letter_code
_entity_poly.pdbx_strand_id
1 'polypeptide(L)'
;MKNSTASEQRQKLASAGLTPKQALCLALHCFDGLTHEEVGLCLGIAQRTASYHIAAARRRLAEVGLRARVLRREFQPVLYPMDPSELDNLGLREIKGVW
;
A
#
# COMPACT_ATOMS: atom_id res chain seq x y z
N MET A 1 -29.98 8.06 10.15
CA MET A 1 -29.77 8.17 8.69
C MET A 1 -28.30 8.49 8.42
N LYS A 2 -27.47 7.50 8.07
CA LYS A 2 -26.01 7.66 7.79
C LYS A 2 -25.57 6.87 6.54
N ASN A 3 -26.32 6.96 5.44
CA ASN A 3 -25.99 6.23 4.19
C ASN A 3 -25.40 7.15 3.10
N SER A 4 -25.24 8.46 3.36
CA SER A 4 -24.80 9.44 2.35
C SER A 4 -23.36 9.22 1.87
N THR A 5 -22.46 8.83 2.77
CA THR A 5 -21.02 8.75 2.48
C THR A 5 -20.66 7.64 1.49
N ALA A 6 -21.33 6.49 1.54
CA ALA A 6 -21.05 5.36 0.65
C ALA A 6 -21.52 5.64 -0.78
N SER A 7 -22.67 6.29 -0.95
CA SER A 7 -23.19 6.70 -2.26
C SER A 7 -22.27 7.74 -2.91
N GLU A 8 -21.85 8.74 -2.15
CA GLU A 8 -20.89 9.76 -2.61
C GLU A 8 -19.54 9.16 -3.01
N GLN A 9 -19.02 8.20 -2.24
CA GLN A 9 -17.78 7.50 -2.58
C GLN A 9 -17.91 6.65 -3.85
N ARG A 10 -19.05 5.97 -4.04
CA ARG A 10 -19.33 5.23 -5.27
C ARG A 10 -19.41 6.15 -6.48
N GLN A 11 -20.03 7.32 -6.32
CA GLN A 11 -20.12 8.31 -7.39
C GLN A 11 -18.73 8.86 -7.75
N LYS A 12 -17.89 9.15 -6.75
CA LYS A 12 -16.48 9.55 -6.98
C LYS A 12 -15.69 8.44 -7.68
N LEU A 13 -15.88 7.18 -7.29
CA LEU A 13 -15.21 6.04 -7.91
C LEU A 13 -15.62 5.90 -9.38
N ALA A 14 -16.91 6.03 -9.67
CA ALA A 14 -17.42 6.01 -11.04
C ALA A 14 -16.87 7.18 -11.87
N SER A 15 -16.79 8.38 -11.28
CA SER A 15 -16.25 9.56 -11.96
C SER A 15 -14.75 9.53 -12.18
N ALA A 16 -14.01 8.62 -11.51
CA ALA A 16 -12.56 8.45 -11.72
C ALA A 16 -12.22 7.91 -13.12
N GLY A 17 -13.21 7.32 -13.81
CA GLY A 17 -13.05 6.85 -15.19
C GLY A 17 -11.92 5.84 -15.37
N LEU A 18 -11.71 4.93 -14.40
CA LEU A 18 -10.70 3.89 -14.48
C LEU A 18 -10.98 2.96 -15.67
N THR A 19 -9.96 2.67 -16.47
CA THR A 19 -10.10 1.63 -17.50
C THR A 19 -10.17 0.25 -16.84
N PRO A 20 -10.77 -0.76 -17.49
CA PRO A 20 -10.83 -2.12 -16.93
C PRO A 20 -9.44 -2.68 -16.56
N LYS A 21 -8.42 -2.40 -17.40
CA LYS A 21 -7.03 -2.81 -17.12
C LYS A 21 -6.45 -2.11 -15.89
N GLN A 22 -6.70 -0.81 -15.72
CA GLN A 22 -6.24 -0.05 -14.55
C GLN A 22 -6.90 -0.56 -13.26
N ALA A 23 -8.21 -0.79 -13.30
CA ALA A 23 -8.95 -1.31 -12.15
C ALA A 23 -8.45 -2.71 -11.75
N LEU A 24 -8.23 -3.60 -12.74
CA LEU A 24 -7.73 -4.95 -12.50
C LEU A 24 -6.31 -4.96 -11.92
N CYS A 25 -5.37 -4.21 -12.53
CA CYS A 25 -4.00 -4.13 -12.01
C CYS A 25 -3.96 -3.58 -10.57
N LEU A 26 -4.78 -2.56 -10.29
CA LEU A 26 -4.87 -1.97 -8.96
C LEU A 26 -5.49 -2.95 -7.95
N ALA A 27 -6.49 -3.74 -8.36
CA ALA A 27 -7.14 -4.70 -7.50
C ALA A 27 -6.18 -5.82 -7.07
N LEU A 28 -5.48 -6.44 -8.04
CA LEU A 28 -4.47 -7.47 -7.77
C LEU A 28 -3.36 -6.95 -6.84
N HIS A 29 -2.92 -5.72 -7.05
CA HIS A 29 -1.87 -5.12 -6.21
C HIS A 29 -2.35 -4.80 -4.79
N CYS A 30 -3.54 -4.19 -4.64
CA CYS A 30 -4.00 -3.67 -3.35
C CYS A 30 -4.78 -4.68 -2.50
N PHE A 31 -5.50 -5.60 -3.11
CA PHE A 31 -6.32 -6.58 -2.38
C PHE A 31 -5.64 -7.94 -2.28
N ASP A 32 -4.99 -8.41 -3.36
CA ASP A 32 -4.28 -9.69 -3.35
C ASP A 32 -2.81 -9.54 -2.91
N GLY A 33 -2.33 -8.30 -2.73
CA GLY A 33 -1.00 -8.01 -2.22
C GLY A 33 0.14 -8.31 -3.20
N LEU A 34 -0.18 -8.53 -4.48
CA LEU A 34 0.81 -8.89 -5.49
C LEU A 34 1.75 -7.73 -5.79
N THR A 35 3.03 -8.04 -5.98
CA THR A 35 4.02 -7.09 -6.48
C THR A 35 3.74 -6.71 -7.94
N HIS A 36 4.34 -5.63 -8.43
CA HIS A 36 4.18 -5.22 -9.83
C HIS A 36 4.66 -6.30 -10.83
N GLU A 37 5.63 -7.12 -10.44
CA GLU A 37 6.14 -8.22 -11.26
C GLU A 37 5.11 -9.35 -11.34
N GLU A 38 4.60 -9.77 -10.19
CA GLU A 38 3.56 -10.81 -10.10
C GLU A 38 2.26 -10.40 -10.81
N VAL A 39 1.86 -9.12 -10.71
CA VAL A 39 0.75 -8.59 -11.51
C VAL A 39 1.04 -8.70 -13.01
N GLY A 40 2.27 -8.39 -13.43
CA GLY A 40 2.70 -8.55 -14.81
C GLY A 40 2.60 -9.99 -15.30
N LEU A 41 3.14 -10.93 -14.52
CA LEU A 41 3.08 -12.36 -14.82
C LEU A 41 1.64 -12.87 -14.87
N CYS A 42 0.79 -12.50 -13.91
CA CYS A 42 -0.61 -12.89 -13.83
C CYS A 42 -1.41 -12.44 -15.05
N LEU A 43 -1.13 -11.23 -15.56
CA LEU A 43 -1.85 -10.63 -16.69
C LEU A 43 -1.17 -10.82 -18.06
N GLY A 44 -0.01 -11.49 -18.11
CA GLY A 44 0.77 -11.64 -19.34
C GLY A 44 1.29 -10.32 -19.92
N ILE A 45 1.67 -9.37 -19.06
CA ILE A 45 2.20 -8.05 -19.45
C ILE A 45 3.55 -7.78 -18.77
N ALA A 46 4.34 -6.87 -19.35
CA ALA A 46 5.59 -6.44 -18.71
C ALA A 46 5.33 -5.77 -17.35
N GLN A 47 6.21 -6.01 -16.38
CA GLN A 47 6.19 -5.36 -15.05
C GLN A 47 6.05 -3.83 -15.15
N ARG A 48 6.77 -3.22 -16.10
CA ARG A 48 6.70 -1.77 -16.34
C ARG A 48 5.30 -1.30 -16.76
N THR A 49 4.59 -2.12 -17.53
CA THR A 49 3.21 -1.85 -17.95
C THR A 49 2.24 -1.98 -16.78
N ALA A 50 2.41 -3.00 -15.93
CA ALA A 50 1.63 -3.15 -14.71
C ALA A 50 1.83 -1.95 -13.77
N SER A 51 3.08 -1.55 -13.53
CA SER A 51 3.45 -0.37 -12.75
C SER A 51 2.82 0.91 -13.31
N TYR A 52 2.85 1.10 -14.63
CA TYR A 52 2.20 2.23 -15.30
C TYR A 52 0.69 2.26 -15.05
N HIS A 53 0.00 1.12 -15.22
CA HIS A 53 -1.44 1.04 -15.01
C HIS A 53 -1.83 1.32 -13.55
N ILE A 54 -1.08 0.77 -12.59
CA ILE A 54 -1.30 1.02 -11.15
C ILE A 54 -1.09 2.51 -10.82
N ALA A 55 -0.02 3.12 -11.31
CA ALA A 55 0.26 4.54 -11.08
C ALA A 55 -0.80 5.44 -11.72
N ALA A 56 -1.22 5.14 -12.96
CA ALA A 56 -2.29 5.87 -13.64
C ALA A 56 -3.63 5.74 -12.92
N ALA A 57 -3.96 4.55 -12.41
CA ALA A 57 -5.16 4.31 -11.62
C ALA A 57 -5.17 5.17 -10.34
N ARG A 58 -4.05 5.17 -9.59
CA ARG A 58 -3.89 5.98 -8.38
C ARG A 58 -4.02 7.48 -8.63
N ARG A 59 -3.49 7.97 -9.76
CA ARG A 59 -3.62 9.39 -10.15
C ARG A 59 -5.07 9.78 -10.39
N ARG A 60 -5.80 8.99 -11.19
CA ARG A 60 -7.23 9.22 -11.48
C ARG A 60 -8.10 9.20 -10.23
N LEU A 61 -7.84 8.25 -9.33
CA LEU A 61 -8.51 8.21 -8.02
C LEU A 61 -8.21 9.47 -7.20
N ALA A 62 -6.96 9.94 -7.20
CA ALA A 62 -6.59 11.14 -6.47
C ALA A 62 -7.24 12.42 -7.02
N GLU A 63 -7.47 12.51 -8.33
CA GLU A 63 -8.16 13.64 -9.00
C GLU A 63 -9.60 13.80 -8.53
N VAL A 64 -10.30 12.69 -8.27
CA VAL A 64 -11.68 12.70 -7.72
C VAL A 64 -11.72 12.73 -6.18
N GLY A 65 -10.56 12.95 -5.54
CA GLY A 65 -10.45 13.03 -4.09
C GLY A 65 -10.48 11.69 -3.36
N LEU A 66 -10.32 10.57 -4.07
CA LEU A 66 -10.13 9.23 -3.48
C LEU A 66 -8.64 8.95 -3.33
N ARG A 67 -8.11 9.18 -2.13
CA ARG A 67 -6.71 8.90 -1.81
C ARG A 67 -6.61 7.71 -0.87
N ALA A 68 -5.58 6.88 -1.08
CA ALA A 68 -5.22 5.87 -0.11
C ALA A 68 -4.96 6.56 1.23
N ARG A 69 -5.74 6.19 2.26
CA ARG A 69 -5.51 6.70 3.60
C ARG A 69 -4.28 5.95 4.12
N VAL A 70 -3.19 6.68 4.35
CA VAL A 70 -2.10 6.15 5.15
C VAL A 70 -2.67 5.97 6.55
N LEU A 71 -3.06 4.74 6.88
CA LEU A 71 -3.18 4.35 8.26
C LEU A 71 -1.75 4.43 8.78
N ARG A 72 -1.38 5.59 9.34
CA ARG A 72 -0.27 5.61 10.29
C ARG A 72 -0.73 4.68 11.40
N ARG A 73 -0.33 3.40 11.31
CA ARG A 73 -0.06 2.67 12.53
C ARG A 73 0.93 3.58 13.23
N GLU A 74 0.51 4.15 14.34
CA GLU A 74 1.45 4.70 15.30
C GLU A 74 2.38 3.53 15.61
N PHE A 75 3.51 3.49 14.90
CA PHE A 75 4.63 2.73 15.37
C PHE A 75 5.02 3.48 16.63
N GLN A 76 4.45 3.09 17.75
CA GLN A 76 4.99 3.46 19.04
C GLN A 76 6.22 2.56 19.18
N PRO A 77 7.45 3.09 18.99
CA PRO A 77 8.61 2.32 19.39
C PRO A 77 8.40 2.02 20.86
N VAL A 78 8.20 0.75 21.18
CA VAL A 78 8.28 0.31 22.57
C VAL A 78 9.75 0.50 22.92
N LEU A 79 10.06 1.65 23.52
CA LEU A 79 11.30 1.85 24.24
C LEU A 79 11.23 0.86 25.40
N TYR A 80 11.80 -0.33 25.21
CA TYR A 80 12.15 -1.17 26.33
C TYR A 80 13.22 -0.40 27.11
N PRO A 81 12.96 0.02 28.36
CA PRO A 81 14.04 0.47 29.22
C PRO A 81 14.91 -0.75 29.49
N MET A 82 15.89 -0.98 28.62
CA MET A 82 16.88 -2.02 28.82
C MET A 82 17.82 -1.52 29.91
N ASP A 83 18.01 -2.33 30.95
CA ASP A 83 19.03 -2.07 31.95
C ASP A 83 20.40 -2.16 31.24
N PRO A 84 21.32 -1.19 31.43
CA PRO A 84 22.67 -1.28 30.86
C PRO A 84 23.39 -2.61 31.14
N SER A 85 23.07 -3.26 32.26
CA SER A 85 23.60 -4.57 32.66
C SER A 85 23.14 -5.73 31.75
N GLU A 86 22.03 -5.55 31.02
CA GLU A 86 21.52 -6.54 30.06
C GLU A 86 22.26 -6.47 28.71
N LEU A 87 22.83 -5.32 28.35
CA LEU A 87 23.64 -5.16 27.13
C LEU A 87 24.88 -6.05 27.15
N ASP A 88 25.48 -6.24 28.32
CA ASP A 88 26.67 -7.09 28.50
C ASP A 88 26.36 -8.59 28.33
N ASN A 89 25.08 -8.98 28.39
CA ASN A 89 24.61 -10.35 28.20
C ASN A 89 24.02 -10.60 26.80
N LEU A 90 23.90 -9.57 25.95
CA LEU A 90 23.51 -9.75 24.56
C LEU A 90 24.66 -10.43 23.82
N GLY A 91 24.46 -11.69 23.42
CA GLY A 91 25.41 -12.39 22.58
C GLY A 91 25.73 -11.55 21.34
N LEU A 92 27.01 -11.52 20.94
CA LEU A 92 27.61 -10.81 19.79
C LEU A 92 26.86 -10.92 18.43
N ARG A 93 25.77 -11.69 18.34
CA ARG A 93 24.95 -11.89 17.14
C ARG A 93 23.78 -10.91 17.00
N GLU A 94 23.37 -10.21 18.05
CA GLU A 94 22.21 -9.28 17.97
C GLU A 94 22.58 -7.82 17.71
N ILE A 95 23.86 -7.46 17.84
CA ILE A 95 24.36 -6.11 17.53
C ILE A 95 24.74 -6.05 16.03
N LYS A 96 23.76 -6.16 15.14
CA LYS A 96 23.93 -5.77 13.73
C LYS A 96 23.07 -4.55 13.42
N GLY A 97 23.44 -3.42 14.03
CA GLY A 97 23.15 -2.11 13.47
C GLY A 97 24.06 -1.89 12.27
N VAL A 98 23.53 -2.07 11.07
CA VAL A 98 24.17 -1.69 9.80
C VAL A 98 24.21 -0.15 9.76
N TRP A 99 25.42 0.42 9.75
CA TRP A 99 25.64 1.80 9.36
C TRP A 99 25.66 1.93 7.84
#